data_AF-A0A2V6BMF6-F1
#
_entry.id   AF-A0A2V6BMF6-F1
#
_cell.length_a   1.000
_cell.length_b   1.000
_cell.length_c   1.000
_cell.angle_alpha   90.00
_cell.angle_beta   90.00
_cell.angle_gamma   90.00
#
_symmetry.space_group_name_H-M   'P 1'
#
loop_
_entity.id
_entity.type
_entity.pdbx_description
1 polymer ?
#
loop_
_entity_poly.entity_id
_entity_poly.type
_entity_poly.pdbx_seq_one_letter_code
_entity_poly.pdbx_strand_id
1 'polypeptide(L)'
;MKIMRYVALLLLPICAWQTLRAALPAHSVSPSRQFVIYGADAALRGTISELAEQTKANLLALLRQRDGWKTAIIINLQPQQANLPEIPPADLRVSQTGFGVKLQLDLTVGQNLDGSLIERQLLRAILLEMIYRHEGNLAPGTFLVGPPDWLVRDFNPGAFNNRQEKVAGGISRPAIRSPRFRRTHALPSLFRRVCAIAPG
;
A
#
# COMPACT_ATOMS: atom_id res chain seq x y z
N MET A 1 -32.71 -72.40 -20.25
CA MET A 1 -33.31 -71.14 -20.73
C MET A 1 -32.21 -70.12 -21.00
N LYS A 2 -32.37 -69.36 -22.09
CA LYS A 2 -31.35 -68.61 -22.83
C LYS A 2 -30.75 -67.41 -22.08
N ILE A 3 -29.49 -67.18 -22.39
CA ILE A 3 -28.62 -66.03 -22.10
C ILE A 3 -29.14 -64.74 -22.77
N MET A 4 -29.11 -63.61 -22.05
CA MET A 4 -29.05 -62.21 -22.54
C MET A 4 -28.71 -61.36 -21.29
N ARG A 5 -27.51 -60.81 -21.03
CA ARG A 5 -26.66 -59.84 -21.76
C ARG A 5 -27.47 -58.66 -22.32
N TYR A 6 -26.91 -57.44 -22.21
CA TYR A 6 -27.49 -56.10 -22.45
C TYR A 6 -28.12 -55.49 -21.18
N VAL A 7 -27.70 -54.36 -20.60
CA VAL A 7 -26.94 -53.21 -21.09
C VAL A 7 -26.15 -52.63 -19.90
N ALA A 8 -24.82 -52.70 -20.00
CA ALA A 8 -23.93 -51.79 -19.28
C ALA A 8 -24.10 -50.37 -19.84
N LEU A 9 -23.74 -49.38 -19.03
CA LEU A 9 -23.73 -47.93 -19.32
C LEU A 9 -25.07 -47.20 -19.23
N LEU A 10 -25.38 -46.72 -18.02
CA LEU A 10 -26.02 -45.41 -17.84
C LEU A 10 -25.43 -44.74 -16.59
N LEU A 11 -24.10 -44.61 -16.56
CA LEU A 11 -23.37 -43.78 -15.61
C LEU A 11 -22.78 -42.59 -16.39
N LEU A 12 -23.47 -41.44 -16.29
CA LEU A 12 -23.09 -40.08 -16.68
C LEU A 12 -22.65 -39.81 -18.14
N PRO A 13 -23.18 -38.73 -18.76
CA PRO A 13 -22.49 -37.46 -18.57
C PRO A 13 -23.46 -36.30 -18.32
N ILE A 14 -23.72 -36.02 -17.04
CA ILE A 14 -24.04 -34.66 -16.60
C ILE A 14 -22.70 -33.91 -16.49
N CYS A 15 -22.01 -33.71 -17.61
CA CYS A 15 -20.74 -32.98 -17.62
C CYS A 15 -20.46 -32.39 -19.00
N ALA A 16 -21.42 -31.61 -19.50
CA ALA A 16 -21.21 -30.76 -20.67
C ALA A 16 -21.92 -29.41 -20.51
N TRP A 17 -21.98 -28.90 -19.28
CA TRP A 17 -22.28 -27.50 -19.02
C TRP A 17 -20.93 -26.85 -18.88
N GLN A 18 -20.20 -26.82 -20.00
CA GLN A 18 -19.07 -25.91 -20.13
C GLN A 18 -19.69 -24.52 -20.08
N THR A 19 -19.79 -23.97 -18.87
CA THR A 19 -20.02 -22.55 -18.71
C THR A 19 -18.89 -21.89 -19.48
N LEU A 20 -19.22 -21.34 -20.65
CA LEU A 20 -18.41 -20.35 -21.31
C LEU A 20 -18.40 -19.15 -20.36
N ARG A 21 -17.62 -19.24 -19.28
CA ARG A 21 -17.27 -18.09 -18.47
C ARG A 21 -16.43 -17.25 -19.40
N ALA A 22 -17.06 -16.25 -20.02
CA ALA A 22 -16.34 -15.06 -20.41
C ALA A 22 -15.54 -14.66 -19.17
N ALA A 23 -14.23 -14.95 -19.20
CA ALA A 23 -13.39 -14.80 -18.03
C ALA A 23 -13.42 -13.32 -17.66
N LEU A 24 -14.11 -12.99 -16.57
CA LEU A 24 -14.03 -11.66 -15.98
C LEU A 24 -12.55 -11.31 -15.85
N PRO A 25 -12.12 -10.12 -16.28
CA PRO A 25 -10.72 -9.75 -16.21
C PRO A 25 -10.19 -9.99 -14.80
N ALA A 26 -9.04 -10.66 -14.71
CA ALA A 26 -8.45 -10.98 -13.43
C ALA A 26 -8.28 -9.68 -12.62
N HIS A 27 -8.67 -9.73 -11.36
CA HIS A 27 -8.63 -8.57 -10.49
C HIS A 27 -8.15 -8.91 -9.08
N SER A 28 -7.68 -7.89 -8.40
CA SER A 28 -7.29 -7.93 -7.00
C SER A 28 -7.94 -6.76 -6.28
N VAL A 29 -8.36 -6.99 -5.04
CA VAL A 29 -8.93 -5.96 -4.19
C VAL A 29 -7.93 -5.66 -3.08
N SER A 30 -7.67 -4.38 -2.87
CA SER A 30 -6.78 -3.91 -1.82
C SER A 30 -7.31 -4.24 -0.41
N PRO A 31 -6.46 -4.34 0.62
CA PRO A 31 -6.87 -4.62 1.99
C PRO A 31 -7.95 -3.67 2.53
N SER A 32 -7.88 -2.38 2.20
CA SER A 32 -8.91 -1.41 2.60
C SER A 32 -10.18 -1.49 1.78
N ARG A 33 -10.17 -2.25 0.67
CA ARG A 33 -11.23 -2.37 -0.34
C ARG A 33 -11.56 -1.09 -1.10
N GLN A 34 -10.79 -0.01 -0.90
CA GLN A 34 -10.96 1.20 -1.67
C GLN A 34 -10.48 1.02 -3.11
N PHE A 35 -9.41 0.26 -3.33
CA PHE A 35 -8.83 0.05 -4.66
C PHE A 35 -9.21 -1.32 -5.21
N VAL A 36 -9.73 -1.33 -6.43
CA VAL A 36 -10.00 -2.55 -7.22
C VAL A 36 -9.15 -2.51 -8.47
N ILE A 37 -8.23 -3.46 -8.61
CA ILE A 37 -7.20 -3.44 -9.64
C ILE A 37 -7.47 -4.57 -10.63
N TYR A 38 -7.71 -4.22 -11.89
CA TYR A 38 -7.87 -5.15 -13.00
C TYR A 38 -6.56 -5.25 -13.80
N GLY A 39 -6.21 -6.45 -14.25
CA GLY A 39 -5.03 -6.67 -15.07
C GLY A 39 -4.65 -8.13 -15.15
N ALA A 40 -3.88 -8.54 -16.15
CA ALA A 40 -3.49 -9.94 -16.31
C ALA A 40 -2.46 -10.40 -15.25
N ASP A 41 -1.45 -9.57 -14.96
CA ASP A 41 -0.32 -9.92 -14.08
C ASP A 41 -0.66 -9.77 -12.58
N ALA A 42 -0.61 -10.88 -11.84
CA ALA A 42 -0.91 -10.89 -10.40
C ALA A 42 0.15 -10.19 -9.54
N ALA A 43 1.43 -10.29 -9.89
CA ALA A 43 2.51 -9.64 -9.16
C ALA A 43 2.39 -8.12 -9.29
N LEU A 44 2.18 -7.64 -10.52
CA LEU A 44 1.98 -6.22 -10.77
C LEU A 44 0.74 -5.67 -10.06
N ARG A 45 -0.39 -6.41 -10.08
CA ARG A 45 -1.58 -6.03 -9.29
C ARG A 45 -1.26 -5.91 -7.79
N GLY A 46 -0.46 -6.82 -7.24
CA GLY A 46 0.00 -6.77 -5.86
C GLY A 46 0.81 -5.52 -5.55
N THR A 47 1.83 -5.22 -6.37
CA THR A 47 2.69 -4.05 -6.21
C THR A 47 1.90 -2.74 -6.30
N ILE A 48 0.99 -2.62 -7.26
CA ILE A 48 0.14 -1.42 -7.40
C ILE A 48 -0.83 -1.30 -6.22
N SER A 49 -1.36 -2.41 -5.71
CA SER A 49 -2.19 -2.41 -4.51
C SER A 49 -1.45 -1.88 -3.29
N GLU A 50 -0.21 -2.33 -3.09
CA GLU A 50 0.61 -1.90 -1.96
C GLU A 50 0.97 -0.41 -2.08
N LEU A 51 1.37 0.04 -3.27
CA LEU A 51 1.64 1.45 -3.54
C LEU A 51 0.42 2.34 -3.27
N ALA A 52 -0.78 1.92 -3.70
CA ALA A 52 -2.01 2.66 -3.48
C ALA A 52 -2.36 2.78 -1.99
N GLU A 53 -2.27 1.69 -1.24
CA GLU A 53 -2.50 1.70 0.21
C GLU A 53 -1.47 2.55 0.95
N GLN A 54 -0.19 2.46 0.57
CA GLN A 54 0.86 3.26 1.18
C GLN A 54 0.67 4.75 0.92
N THR A 55 0.33 5.13 -0.32
CA THR A 55 0.04 6.51 -0.71
C THR A 55 -1.11 7.08 0.12
N LYS A 56 -2.19 6.30 0.25
CA LYS A 56 -3.35 6.67 1.06
C LYS A 56 -2.99 6.80 2.54
N ALA A 57 -2.32 5.81 3.11
CA ALA A 57 -1.93 5.83 4.53
C ALA A 57 -1.08 7.06 4.84
N ASN A 58 -0.14 7.40 3.96
CA ASN A 58 0.70 8.59 4.09
C ASN A 58 -0.12 9.87 4.03
N LEU A 59 -1.04 10.00 3.05
CA LEU A 59 -1.92 11.16 2.96
C LEU A 59 -2.80 11.32 4.21
N LEU A 60 -3.44 10.25 4.67
CA LEU A 60 -4.32 10.28 5.84
C LEU A 60 -3.55 10.63 7.12
N ALA A 61 -2.33 10.11 7.29
CA ALA A 61 -1.45 10.46 8.40
C ALA A 61 -1.11 11.96 8.39
N LEU A 62 -0.88 12.53 7.21
CA LEU A 62 -0.59 13.96 7.05
C LEU A 62 -1.76 14.85 7.38
N LEU A 63 -2.94 14.48 6.88
CA LEU A 63 -4.19 15.19 7.16
C LEU A 63 -4.70 14.91 8.59
N ARG A 64 -4.07 13.98 9.32
CA ARG A 64 -4.50 13.47 10.63
C ARG A 64 -5.96 13.01 10.61
N GLN A 65 -6.36 12.41 9.51
CA GLN A 65 -7.73 12.00 9.26
C GLN A 65 -7.85 10.47 9.31
N ARG A 66 -9.01 9.97 9.76
CA ARG A 66 -9.31 8.55 9.70
C ARG A 66 -9.68 8.13 8.29
N ASP A 67 -9.44 6.86 8.00
CA ASP A 67 -9.92 6.26 6.77
C ASP A 67 -11.47 6.21 6.78
N GLY A 68 -12.07 6.64 5.68
CA GLY A 68 -13.50 6.90 5.59
C GLY A 68 -13.96 7.09 4.15
N TRP A 69 -13.26 6.43 3.22
CA TRP A 69 -13.63 6.40 1.81
C TRP A 69 -15.04 5.81 1.63
N LYS A 70 -15.73 6.23 0.58
CA LYS A 70 -17.06 5.71 0.21
C LYS A 70 -17.11 5.18 -1.21
N THR A 71 -16.32 5.78 -2.10
CA THR A 71 -16.27 5.40 -3.50
C THR A 71 -15.00 4.61 -3.78
N ALA A 72 -15.15 3.43 -4.36
CA ALA A 72 -14.01 2.64 -4.79
C ALA A 72 -13.33 3.29 -6.01
N ILE A 73 -12.00 3.25 -6.03
CA ILE A 73 -11.16 3.69 -7.14
C ILE A 73 -10.79 2.45 -7.95
N ILE A 74 -11.19 2.45 -9.22
CA ILE A 74 -10.91 1.35 -10.14
C ILE A 74 -9.59 1.63 -10.83
N ILE A 75 -8.68 0.66 -10.83
CA ILE A 75 -7.37 0.78 -11.49
C ILE A 75 -7.30 -0.30 -12.58
N ASN A 76 -7.11 0.09 -13.83
CA ASN A 76 -6.98 -0.86 -14.94
C ASN A 76 -5.55 -0.86 -15.45
N LEU A 77 -4.89 -2.02 -15.36
CA LEU A 77 -3.57 -2.26 -15.91
C LEU A 77 -3.74 -2.78 -17.34
N GLN A 78 -3.40 -1.95 -18.32
CA GLN A 78 -3.53 -2.25 -19.74
C GLN A 78 -2.14 -2.43 -20.34
N PRO A 79 -1.86 -3.51 -21.07
CA PRO A 79 -0.56 -3.65 -21.75
C PRO A 79 -0.43 -2.60 -22.85
N GLN A 80 0.78 -2.05 -23.03
CA GLN A 80 1.06 -1.16 -24.15
C GLN A 80 0.87 -1.92 -25.47
N GLN A 81 0.01 -1.39 -26.35
CA GLN A 81 -0.28 -1.99 -27.66
C GLN A 81 0.44 -1.22 -28.76
N ALA A 82 1.33 -1.88 -29.51
CA ALA A 82 2.16 -1.26 -30.54
C ALA A 82 1.37 -0.71 -31.75
N ASN A 83 0.11 -1.11 -31.91
CA ASN A 83 -0.74 -0.74 -33.04
C ASN A 83 -1.80 0.31 -32.71
N LEU A 84 -1.83 0.82 -31.47
CA LEU A 84 -2.74 1.89 -31.06
C LEU A 84 -2.00 3.23 -31.00
N PRO A 85 -2.73 4.36 -31.15
CA PRO A 85 -2.15 5.68 -30.90
C PRO A 85 -1.52 5.73 -29.52
N GLU A 86 -0.50 6.59 -29.35
CA GLU A 86 0.25 6.72 -28.09
C GLU A 86 -0.70 7.07 -26.93
N ILE A 87 -0.96 6.09 -26.07
CA ILE A 87 -1.77 6.26 -24.85
C ILE A 87 -0.84 6.75 -23.75
N PRO A 88 -1.24 7.76 -22.95
CA PRO A 88 -0.47 8.19 -21.80
C PRO A 88 -0.14 7.02 -20.84
N PRO A 89 1.05 7.01 -20.21
CA PRO A 89 1.45 5.95 -19.27
C PRO A 89 0.50 5.79 -18.07
N ALA A 90 -0.12 6.88 -17.62
CA ALA A 90 -1.23 6.83 -16.67
C ALA A 90 -2.24 7.94 -16.98
N ASP A 91 -3.51 7.59 -16.97
CA ASP A 91 -4.63 8.48 -17.26
C ASP A 91 -5.71 8.31 -16.20
N LEU A 92 -6.02 9.40 -15.48
CA LEU A 92 -7.10 9.40 -14.51
C LEU A 92 -8.39 9.87 -15.18
N ARG A 93 -9.32 8.94 -15.34
CA ARG A 93 -10.66 9.16 -15.86
C ARG A 93 -11.66 9.32 -14.74
N VAL A 94 -12.44 10.38 -14.86
CA VAL A 94 -13.53 10.65 -13.94
C VAL A 94 -14.83 10.66 -14.74
N SER A 95 -15.72 9.73 -14.43
CA SER A 95 -17.02 9.63 -15.09
C SER A 95 -18.13 9.87 -14.08
N GLN A 96 -19.13 10.66 -14.44
CA GLN A 96 -20.34 10.77 -13.64
C GLN A 96 -21.31 9.67 -14.07
N THR A 97 -21.85 8.96 -13.10
CA THR A 97 -22.95 8.02 -13.30
C THR A 97 -24.15 8.52 -12.50
N GLY A 98 -25.37 8.10 -12.85
CA GLY A 98 -26.56 8.40 -12.04
C GLY A 98 -26.53 7.82 -10.61
N PHE A 99 -25.44 7.13 -10.25
CA PHE A 99 -25.14 6.56 -8.94
C PHE A 99 -23.92 7.23 -8.28
N GLY A 100 -23.48 8.39 -8.79
CA GLY A 100 -22.35 9.17 -8.27
C GLY A 100 -21.12 9.15 -9.18
N VAL A 101 -20.02 9.70 -8.66
CA VAL A 101 -18.73 9.78 -9.37
C VAL A 101 -18.07 8.41 -9.42
N LYS A 102 -17.68 7.98 -10.62
CA LYS A 102 -16.82 6.82 -10.85
C LYS A 102 -15.39 7.31 -11.11
N LEU A 103 -14.47 6.87 -10.27
CA LEU A 103 -13.04 7.16 -10.38
C LEU A 103 -12.34 5.96 -11.01
N GLN A 104 -11.72 6.15 -12.17
CA GLN A 104 -11.02 5.10 -12.90
C GLN A 104 -9.62 5.58 -13.31
N LEU A 105 -8.59 4.86 -12.90
CA LEU A 105 -7.21 5.10 -13.28
C LEU A 105 -6.77 4.03 -14.28
N ASP A 106 -6.52 4.44 -15.51
CA ASP A 106 -5.99 3.56 -16.55
C ASP A 106 -4.46 3.70 -16.59
N LEU A 107 -3.75 2.61 -16.32
CA LEU A 107 -2.29 2.53 -16.33
C LEU A 107 -1.84 1.71 -17.53
N THR A 108 -1.02 2.30 -18.39
CA THR A 108 -0.43 1.63 -19.53
C THR A 108 0.89 0.98 -19.11
N VAL A 109 0.89 -0.33 -19.02
CA VAL A 109 2.04 -1.19 -18.68
C VAL A 109 2.93 -1.32 -19.90
N GLY A 110 3.91 -0.42 -19.99
CA GLY A 110 5.00 -0.44 -20.97
C GLY A 110 6.36 -0.76 -20.31
N GLN A 111 7.46 -0.62 -21.07
CA GLN A 111 8.81 -0.91 -20.57
C GLN A 111 9.27 0.08 -19.48
N ASN A 112 8.70 1.28 -19.42
CA ASN A 112 9.07 2.34 -18.48
C ASN A 112 7.86 2.78 -17.65
N LEU A 113 7.51 1.99 -16.64
CA LEU A 113 6.53 2.38 -15.64
C LEU A 113 7.19 3.31 -14.60
N ASP A 114 6.89 4.60 -14.66
CA ASP A 114 7.35 5.57 -13.66
C ASP A 114 6.45 5.51 -12.42
N GLY A 115 6.96 4.94 -11.33
CA GLY A 115 6.27 4.85 -10.05
C GLY A 115 5.85 6.20 -9.49
N SER A 116 6.62 7.27 -9.74
CA SER A 116 6.28 8.62 -9.28
C SER A 116 5.06 9.17 -10.03
N LEU A 117 4.92 8.83 -11.31
CA LEU A 117 3.76 9.22 -12.12
C LEU A 117 2.50 8.49 -11.63
N ILE A 118 2.61 7.19 -11.36
CA ILE A 118 1.51 6.38 -10.82
C ILE A 118 1.07 6.94 -9.46
N GLU A 119 2.02 7.23 -8.57
CA GLU A 119 1.77 7.82 -7.26
C GLU A 119 1.03 9.16 -7.35
N ARG A 120 1.45 10.04 -8.27
CA ARG A 120 0.75 11.31 -8.52
C ARG A 120 -0.70 11.10 -8.96
N GLN A 121 -0.97 10.14 -9.85
CA GLN A 121 -2.33 9.86 -10.30
C GLN A 121 -3.17 9.20 -9.21
N LEU A 122 -2.58 8.31 -8.41
CA LEU A 122 -3.22 7.71 -7.24
C LEU A 122 -3.60 8.79 -6.23
N LEU A 123 -2.68 9.70 -5.92
CA LEU A 123 -2.95 10.82 -5.04
C LEU A 123 -4.09 11.70 -5.56
N ARG A 124 -4.07 12.04 -6.86
CA ARG A 124 -5.14 12.80 -7.50
C ARG A 124 -6.49 12.10 -7.36
N ALA A 125 -6.54 10.78 -7.56
CA ALA A 125 -7.74 9.98 -7.42
C ALA A 125 -8.26 9.96 -5.97
N ILE A 126 -7.37 9.77 -4.98
CA ILE A 126 -7.73 9.78 -3.56
C ILE A 126 -8.24 11.16 -3.15
N LEU A 127 -7.60 12.25 -3.58
CA LEU A 127 -8.05 13.61 -3.27
C LEU A 127 -9.42 13.90 -3.91
N LEU A 128 -9.64 13.48 -5.15
CA LEU A 128 -10.94 13.59 -5.80
C LEU A 128 -12.02 12.81 -5.04
N GLU A 129 -11.71 11.60 -4.60
CA GLU A 129 -12.61 10.84 -3.73
C GLU A 129 -12.93 11.65 -2.47
N MET A 130 -11.92 12.19 -1.78
CA MET A 130 -12.13 12.95 -0.56
C MET A 130 -12.97 14.22 -0.76
N ILE A 131 -12.78 14.94 -1.87
CA ILE A 131 -13.55 16.14 -2.23
C ILE A 131 -15.00 15.76 -2.51
N TYR A 132 -15.23 14.73 -3.32
CA TYR A 132 -16.54 14.38 -3.85
C TYR A 132 -17.28 13.28 -3.06
N ARG A 133 -16.70 12.70 -2.00
CA ARG A 133 -17.28 11.55 -1.27
C ARG A 133 -18.66 11.80 -0.65
N HIS A 134 -19.03 13.06 -0.45
CA HIS A 134 -20.34 13.43 0.08
C HIS A 134 -21.33 13.84 -1.02
N GLU A 135 -20.88 13.90 -2.26
CA GLU A 135 -21.68 14.26 -3.43
C GLU A 135 -22.25 12.98 -4.04
N GLY A 136 -23.39 12.55 -3.51
CA GLY A 136 -24.00 11.26 -3.87
C GLY A 136 -24.51 11.21 -5.32
N ASN A 137 -25.17 12.26 -5.80
CA ASN A 137 -25.68 12.33 -7.17
C ASN A 137 -25.36 13.69 -7.76
N LEU A 138 -24.25 13.75 -8.50
CA LEU A 138 -23.91 14.95 -9.25
C LEU A 138 -24.87 15.11 -10.41
N ALA A 139 -25.35 16.34 -10.61
CA ALA A 139 -26.16 16.65 -11.78
C ALA A 139 -25.35 16.32 -13.05
N PRO A 140 -25.94 15.66 -14.06
CA PRO A 140 -25.26 15.41 -15.33
C PRO A 140 -24.72 16.71 -15.92
N GLY A 141 -23.44 16.71 -16.30
CA GLY A 141 -22.77 17.90 -16.85
C GLY A 141 -22.19 18.85 -15.80
N THR A 142 -22.17 18.46 -14.52
CA THR A 142 -21.44 19.22 -13.49
C THR A 142 -19.95 19.22 -13.81
N PHE A 143 -19.33 20.39 -13.86
CA PHE A 143 -17.88 20.50 -14.00
C PHE A 143 -17.18 20.02 -12.73
N LEU A 144 -16.40 18.96 -12.87
CA LEU A 144 -15.58 18.44 -11.78
C LEU A 144 -14.28 19.24 -11.70
N VAL A 145 -14.03 19.82 -10.54
CA VAL A 145 -12.80 20.53 -10.23
C VAL A 145 -11.81 19.52 -9.67
N GLY A 146 -10.74 19.29 -10.41
CA GLY A 146 -9.62 18.47 -9.94
C GLY A 146 -8.84 19.15 -8.81
N PRO A 147 -8.11 18.38 -7.98
CA PRO A 147 -7.16 18.96 -7.05
C PRO A 147 -6.10 19.74 -7.84
N PRO A 148 -5.60 20.86 -7.29
CA PRO A 148 -4.65 21.70 -7.99
C PRO A 148 -3.31 20.98 -8.19
N ASP A 149 -2.66 21.21 -9.33
CA ASP A 149 -1.47 20.45 -9.71
C ASP A 149 -0.30 20.62 -8.74
N TRP A 150 -0.16 21.78 -8.10
CA TRP A 150 0.90 22.03 -7.11
C TRP A 150 0.77 21.06 -5.93
N LEU A 151 -0.46 20.77 -5.48
CA LEU A 151 -0.70 19.85 -4.38
C LEU A 151 -0.27 18.43 -4.75
N VAL A 152 -0.49 18.03 -6.01
CA VAL A 152 -0.15 16.69 -6.47
C VAL A 152 1.34 16.55 -6.77
N ARG A 153 1.99 17.59 -7.31
CA ARG A 153 3.42 17.57 -7.65
C ARG A 153 4.32 17.65 -6.44
N ASP A 154 3.97 18.51 -5.48
CA ASP A 154 4.84 18.81 -4.33
C ASP A 154 4.60 17.85 -3.15
N PHE A 155 3.54 17.05 -3.22
CA PHE A 155 3.30 15.98 -2.26
C PHE A 155 4.27 14.83 -2.48
N ASN A 156 5.23 14.73 -1.57
CA ASN A 156 6.18 13.62 -1.49
C ASN A 156 5.89 12.79 -0.22
N PRO A 157 5.12 11.70 -0.31
CA PRO A 157 4.77 10.90 0.86
C PRO A 157 5.96 10.05 1.35
N GLY A 158 6.91 9.73 0.48
CA GLY A 158 8.16 9.03 0.84
C GLY A 158 9.05 9.83 1.80
N ALA A 159 8.99 11.16 1.75
CA ALA A 159 9.74 12.03 2.67
C ALA A 159 9.25 11.94 4.14
N PHE A 160 7.99 11.52 4.36
CA PHE A 160 7.42 11.39 5.71
C PHE A 160 7.79 10.07 6.39
N ASN A 161 7.75 8.96 5.65
CA ASN A 161 8.11 7.63 6.20
C ASN A 161 9.58 7.57 6.65
N ASN A 162 10.51 8.09 5.82
CA ASN A 162 11.94 8.13 6.16
C ASN A 162 12.23 8.92 7.46
N ARG A 163 11.38 9.89 7.80
CA ARG A 163 11.53 10.68 9.03
C ARG A 163 11.01 9.93 10.25
N GLN A 164 9.96 9.13 10.11
CA GLN A 164 9.44 8.31 11.21
C GLN A 164 10.33 7.10 11.51
N GLU A 165 10.84 6.40 10.50
CA GLU A 165 11.75 5.27 10.68
C GLU A 165 13.07 5.72 11.34
N LYS A 166 13.59 6.88 10.95
CA LYS A 166 14.78 7.49 11.58
C LYS A 166 14.54 7.89 13.04
N VAL A 167 13.32 8.30 13.40
CA VAL A 167 12.95 8.60 14.80
C VAL A 167 12.71 7.33 15.60
N ALA A 168 12.12 6.29 15.02
CA ALA A 168 11.89 5.00 15.68
C ALA A 168 13.20 4.20 15.88
N GLY A 169 14.12 4.23 14.93
CA GLY A 169 15.45 3.61 15.05
C GLY A 169 16.41 4.34 16.00
N GLY A 170 16.13 5.61 16.33
CA GLY A 170 16.92 6.42 17.25
C GLY A 170 16.61 6.22 18.74
N ILE A 171 15.51 5.53 19.08
CA ILE A 171 15.12 5.24 20.48
C ILE A 171 15.50 3.79 20.83
N SER A 172 16.74 3.41 20.56
CA SER A 172 17.35 2.28 21.28
C SER A 172 17.67 2.77 22.68
N ARG A 173 16.89 2.33 23.68
CA ARG A 173 17.13 2.57 25.11
C ARG A 173 18.62 2.34 25.43
N PRO A 174 19.35 3.29 26.04
CA PRO A 174 20.65 2.97 26.60
C PRO A 174 20.43 1.91 27.68
N ALA A 175 21.03 0.73 27.49
CA ALA A 175 21.09 -0.28 28.52
C ALA A 175 21.74 0.36 29.76
N ILE A 176 20.97 0.50 30.84
CA ILE A 176 21.46 0.95 32.13
C ILE A 176 22.49 -0.10 32.59
N ARG A 177 23.76 0.19 32.33
CA ARG A 177 24.89 -0.61 32.80
C ARG A 177 25.16 -0.20 34.24
N SER A 178 24.71 -1.01 35.18
CA SER A 178 25.03 -0.83 36.61
C SER A 178 26.56 -0.88 36.81
N PRO A 179 27.15 0.06 37.57
CA PRO A 179 28.58 0.08 37.79
C PRO A 179 28.97 -1.07 38.73
N ARG A 180 29.76 -2.00 38.20
CA ARG A 180 30.36 -3.12 38.93
C ARG A 180 31.49 -2.57 39.80
N PHE A 181 31.23 -2.34 41.09
CA PHE A 181 32.23 -1.94 42.07
C PHE A 181 33.29 -3.04 42.20
N ARG A 182 34.51 -2.76 41.74
CA ARG A 182 35.67 -3.65 41.84
C ARG A 182 36.70 -2.96 42.73
N ARG A 183 36.85 -3.39 43.98
CA ARG A 183 38.03 -3.08 44.81
C ARG A 183 38.83 -4.37 44.98
N THR A 184 39.99 -4.42 44.34
CA THR A 184 41.06 -5.38 44.62
C THR A 184 42.14 -4.71 45.47
N HIS A 185 42.71 -5.51 46.36
CA HIS A 185 43.62 -5.24 47.49
C HIS A 185 44.96 -4.55 47.14
N ALA A 186 45.54 -3.86 48.13
CA ALA A 186 46.96 -4.01 48.49
C ALA A 186 47.27 -3.39 49.88
N LEU A 187 47.68 -4.23 50.83
CA LEU A 187 48.49 -3.84 52.00
C LEU A 187 49.96 -3.67 51.53
N PRO A 188 50.75 -2.86 52.24
CA PRO A 188 52.02 -3.40 52.71
C PRO A 188 52.28 -3.06 54.18
N SER A 189 52.84 -4.04 54.87
CA SER A 189 53.41 -3.97 56.20
C SER A 189 54.87 -3.47 56.17
N LEU A 190 55.34 -3.05 57.35
CA LEU A 190 56.74 -2.80 57.76
C LEU A 190 57.24 -1.35 57.64
N PHE A 191 57.14 -0.59 58.74
CA PHE A 191 58.32 0.07 59.31
C PHE A 191 58.18 0.16 60.85
N ARG A 192 59.27 -0.17 61.54
CA ARG A 192 59.41 -0.39 62.98
C ARG A 192 60.33 0.70 63.55
N ARG A 193 60.12 1.06 64.83
CA ARG A 193 60.99 1.76 65.82
C ARG A 193 60.80 3.27 65.96
N VAL A 194 60.29 3.74 67.11
CA VAL A 194 60.93 4.05 68.43
C VAL A 194 61.30 5.53 68.50
N CYS A 195 60.60 6.27 69.37
CA CYS A 195 61.19 7.30 70.22
C CYS A 195 60.38 7.37 71.51
N ALA A 196 61.08 7.30 72.63
CA ALA A 196 60.57 7.22 73.98
C ALA A 196 61.02 8.48 74.75
N ILE A 197 60.24 8.86 75.79
CA ILE A 197 60.65 9.57 77.01
C ILE A 197 60.98 11.07 76.78
N ALA A 198 60.42 12.05 77.51
CA ALA A 198 60.70 12.34 78.92
C ALA A 198 59.79 13.46 79.51
N PRO A 199 59.87 13.74 80.83
CA PRO A 199 58.77 14.25 81.67
C PRO A 199 58.88 15.73 82.09
N GLY A 200 57.85 16.20 82.80
CA GLY A 200 57.80 17.40 83.64
C GLY A 200 56.57 17.37 84.53
#